data_AF-A0A2N9KEI8-F1
#
_entry.id   AF-A0A2N9KEI8-F1
#
_cell.length_a   1.000
_cell.length_b   1.000
_cell.length_c   1.000
_cell.angle_alpha   90.00
_cell.angle_beta   90.00
_cell.angle_gamma   90.00
#
_symmetry.space_group_name_H-M   'P 1'
#
loop_
_entity.id
_entity.type
_entity.pdbx_description
1 polymer ?
#
loop_
_entity_poly.entity_id
_entity_poly.type
_entity_poly.pdbx_seq_one_letter_code
_entity_poly.pdbx_strand_id
1 'polypeptide(L)'
;MYETNKIIKKIRNDNKLTQTEFAAFLSVSHQTVSSWERARTRPTLVMLKKISQSFNIPLSKLLPVDKVPKKSKRDLDKEKLAHAFLCLLSRSDMRNVTMQDIILESGLNPHYVSSLFSTPLDILTFIAIKIEQEISIALKHTTATDPFIILADVILPVLYQHCHVLKILYSKNYANGEWMHFLEQKYIKWVTPFFNNYCIENAPVSRLFAIELSVKMTLSIISTWLTQPIPESPETFRVHFLQLTKMSITDIAAL
;
A
#
# COMPACT_ATOMS: atom_id res chain seq x y z
N MET A 1 23.48 12.27 10.10
CA MET A 1 23.40 13.60 10.74
C MET A 1 22.30 14.37 10.00
N TYR A 2 21.24 14.77 10.70
CA TYR A 2 20.02 15.29 10.08
C TYR A 2 20.14 16.80 9.79
N GLU A 3 19.74 17.22 8.60
CA GLU A 3 19.90 18.62 8.11
C GLU A 3 18.64 19.49 8.28
N THR A 4 17.58 18.98 8.94
CA THR A 4 16.30 19.68 9.12
C THR A 4 16.46 21.05 9.79
N ASN A 5 17.41 21.21 10.71
CA ASN A 5 17.70 22.49 11.35
C ASN A 5 18.25 23.54 10.37
N LYS A 6 19.11 23.14 9.41
CA LYS A 6 19.63 24.03 8.37
C LYS A 6 18.52 24.44 7.41
N ILE A 7 17.62 23.52 7.09
CA ILE A 7 16.47 23.79 6.20
C ILE A 7 15.53 24.80 6.86
N ILE A 8 15.16 24.61 8.13
CA ILE A 8 14.32 25.57 8.88
C ILE A 8 14.96 26.96 8.90
N LYS A 9 16.26 27.02 9.24
CA LYS A 9 17.01 28.28 9.26
C LYS A 9 17.05 28.96 7.89
N LYS A 10 17.21 28.17 6.82
CA LYS A 10 17.20 28.65 5.44
C LYS A 10 15.84 29.25 5.07
N ILE A 11 14.74 28.55 5.36
CA ILE A 11 13.38 29.03 5.08
C ILE A 11 13.13 30.37 5.76
N ARG A 12 13.51 30.47 7.03
CA ARG A 12 13.38 31.72 7.78
C ARG A 12 14.16 32.86 7.12
N ASN A 13 15.41 32.62 6.75
CA ASN A 13 16.27 33.62 6.12
C ASN A 13 15.81 34.00 4.71
N ASP A 14 15.36 33.05 3.90
CA ASP A 14 14.87 33.28 2.53
C ASP A 14 13.61 34.16 2.54
N ASN A 15 12.81 34.07 3.62
CA ASN A 15 11.64 34.92 3.86
C ASN A 15 11.96 36.20 4.66
N LYS A 16 13.24 36.48 4.96
CA LYS A 16 13.71 37.66 5.72
C LYS A 16 13.06 37.82 7.10
N LEU A 17 12.71 36.72 7.76
CA LEU A 17 12.07 36.73 9.07
C LEU A 17 13.09 36.62 10.20
N THR A 18 12.83 37.30 11.32
CA THR A 18 13.49 37.05 12.60
C THR A 18 13.00 35.73 13.22
N GLN A 19 13.76 35.16 14.16
CA GLN A 19 13.32 33.95 14.87
C GLN A 19 11.99 34.19 15.60
N THR A 20 11.74 35.41 16.07
CA THR A 20 10.51 35.80 16.77
C THR A 20 9.32 35.84 15.82
N GLU A 21 9.47 36.46 14.64
CA GLU A 21 8.40 36.51 13.63
C GLU A 21 8.09 35.12 13.10
N PHE A 22 9.12 34.31 12.81
CA PHE A 22 8.95 32.93 12.38
C PHE A 22 8.22 32.08 13.44
N ALA A 23 8.53 32.29 14.72
CA ALA A 23 7.85 31.63 15.83
C ALA A 23 6.37 32.05 15.92
N ALA A 24 6.08 33.34 15.73
CA ALA A 24 4.73 33.88 15.72
C ALA A 24 3.88 33.26 14.60
N PHE A 25 4.40 33.20 13.36
CA PHE A 25 3.74 32.52 12.23
C PHE A 25 3.36 31.08 12.53
N LEU A 26 4.23 30.38 13.25
CA LEU A 26 4.04 28.97 13.58
C LEU A 26 3.31 28.76 14.91
N SER A 27 2.93 29.84 15.62
CA SER A 27 2.28 29.79 16.94
C SER A 27 3.11 29.00 17.97
N VAL A 28 4.42 29.22 18.00
CA VAL A 28 5.34 28.64 19.00
C VAL A 28 6.20 29.71 19.65
N SER A 29 6.92 29.33 20.71
CA SER A 29 7.85 30.23 21.37
C SER A 29 9.11 30.47 20.53
N HIS A 30 9.73 31.65 20.70
CA HIS A 30 11.04 31.95 20.12
C HIS A 30 12.10 30.90 20.53
N GLN A 31 12.05 30.42 21.78
CA GLN A 31 12.94 29.39 22.30
C GLN A 31 12.81 28.07 21.51
N THR A 32 11.58 27.72 21.10
CA THR A 32 11.30 26.54 20.29
C THR A 32 12.00 26.62 18.92
N VAL A 33 11.85 27.74 18.21
CA VAL A 33 12.51 27.96 16.91
C VAL A 33 14.04 28.00 17.07
N SER A 34 14.54 28.71 18.08
CA SER A 34 15.97 28.77 18.40
C SER A 34 16.53 27.37 18.69
N SER A 35 15.79 26.54 19.42
CA SER A 35 16.16 25.16 19.73
C SER A 35 16.21 24.29 18.48
N TRP A 36 15.27 24.46 17.55
CA TRP A 36 15.26 23.77 16.26
C TRP A 36 16.45 24.15 15.38
N GLU A 37 16.71 25.44 15.19
CA GLU A 37 17.81 25.90 14.30
C GLU A 37 19.19 25.48 14.83
N ARG A 38 19.33 25.36 16.15
CA ARG A 38 20.54 24.86 16.82
C ARG A 38 20.59 23.34 16.98
N ALA A 39 19.62 22.61 16.42
CA ALA A 39 19.50 21.15 16.51
C ALA A 39 19.44 20.58 17.95
N ARG A 40 18.97 21.36 18.94
CA ARG A 40 18.75 20.86 20.31
C ARG A 40 17.46 20.05 20.43
N THR A 41 16.43 20.44 19.70
CA THR A 41 15.16 19.69 19.59
C THR A 41 14.72 19.68 18.12
N ARG A 42 13.73 18.85 17.79
CA ARG A 42 13.21 18.73 16.42
C ARG A 42 11.71 19.08 16.38
N PRO A 43 11.21 19.74 15.31
CA PRO A 43 9.78 19.91 15.16
C PRO A 43 9.07 18.56 14.96
N THR A 44 7.88 18.43 15.52
CA THR A 44 7.00 17.27 15.31
C THR A 44 6.49 17.23 13.86
N LEU A 45 5.96 16.08 13.42
CA LEU A 45 5.38 15.95 12.07
C LEU A 45 4.28 16.99 11.81
N VAL A 46 3.45 17.27 12.83
CA VAL A 46 2.42 18.32 12.78
C VAL A 46 3.04 19.69 12.49
N MET A 47 4.16 20.01 13.14
CA MET A 47 4.85 21.27 12.91
C MET A 47 5.55 21.34 11.56
N LEU A 48 6.15 20.23 11.10
CA LEU A 48 6.72 20.17 9.75
C LEU A 48 5.65 20.36 8.66
N LYS A 49 4.43 19.83 8.85
CA LYS A 49 3.27 20.11 7.98
C LYS A 49 2.90 21.59 8.00
N LYS A 50 2.84 22.21 9.19
CA LYS A 50 2.53 23.64 9.33
C LYS A 50 3.58 24.51 8.61
N ILE A 51 4.87 24.18 8.74
CA ILE A 51 5.95 24.87 8.01
C ILE A 51 5.81 24.67 6.50
N SER A 52 5.53 23.44 6.07
CA SER A 52 5.33 23.09 4.65
C SER A 52 4.22 23.94 4.02
N GLN A 53 3.08 24.05 4.71
CA GLN A 53 1.93 24.84 4.25
C GLN A 53 2.20 26.35 4.30
N SER A 54 2.76 26.86 5.40
CA SER A 54 2.95 28.30 5.61
C SER A 54 3.95 28.92 4.64
N PHE A 55 4.96 28.16 4.23
CA PHE A 55 6.05 28.64 3.36
C PHE A 55 6.03 28.02 1.97
N ASN A 56 4.97 27.27 1.63
CA ASN A 56 4.80 26.57 0.35
C ASN A 56 6.02 25.71 -0.05
N ILE A 57 6.49 24.88 0.88
CA ILE A 57 7.64 24.00 0.67
C ILE A 57 7.18 22.55 0.73
N PRO A 58 7.57 21.69 -0.23
CA PRO A 58 7.24 20.27 -0.18
C PRO A 58 7.66 19.64 1.15
N LEU A 59 6.73 18.97 1.85
CA LEU A 59 6.99 18.31 3.13
C LEU A 59 8.16 17.32 3.04
N SER A 60 8.36 16.70 1.86
CA SER A 60 9.50 15.83 1.54
C SER A 60 10.87 16.50 1.69
N LYS A 61 10.97 17.83 1.56
CA LYS A 61 12.21 18.58 1.84
C LYS A 61 12.45 18.80 3.34
N LEU A 62 11.41 18.74 4.17
CA LEU A 62 11.48 18.99 5.62
C LEU A 62 11.64 17.70 6.43
N LEU A 63 11.10 16.61 5.90
CA LEU A 63 11.34 15.28 6.43
C LEU A 63 12.77 14.86 6.11
N PRO A 64 13.47 14.19 7.04
CA PRO A 64 14.66 13.47 6.69
C PRO A 64 14.23 12.52 5.58
N VAL A 65 14.90 12.62 4.44
CA VAL A 65 15.09 11.43 3.64
C VAL A 65 15.85 10.53 4.60
N ASP A 66 15.14 9.63 5.29
CA ASP A 66 15.79 8.47 5.85
C ASP A 66 16.74 8.03 4.75
N LYS A 67 18.00 7.76 5.08
CA LYS A 67 18.83 7.02 4.14
C LYS A 67 18.13 5.68 4.00
N VAL A 68 17.11 5.62 3.14
CA VAL A 68 16.47 4.41 2.69
C VAL A 68 17.69 3.62 2.25
N PRO A 69 17.99 2.49 2.91
CA PRO A 69 19.19 1.74 2.63
C PRO A 69 19.24 1.60 1.11
N LYS A 70 20.33 2.08 0.51
CA LYS A 70 20.46 2.16 -0.94
C LYS A 70 20.19 0.74 -1.43
N LYS A 71 19.06 0.53 -2.11
CA LYS A 71 18.61 -0.82 -2.49
C LYS A 71 19.78 -1.53 -3.16
N SER A 72 20.02 -2.78 -2.76
CA SER A 72 21.14 -3.51 -3.34
C SER A 72 20.93 -3.62 -4.85
N LYS A 73 22.03 -3.74 -5.62
CA LYS A 73 21.94 -3.96 -7.07
C LYS A 73 21.02 -5.15 -7.41
N ARG A 74 21.07 -6.20 -6.57
CA ARG A 74 20.22 -7.38 -6.64
C ARG A 74 18.73 -7.04 -6.49
N ASP A 75 18.36 -6.19 -5.53
CA ASP A 75 16.96 -5.79 -5.32
C ASP A 75 16.44 -4.93 -6.48
N LEU A 76 17.28 -4.02 -7.00
CA LEU A 76 16.94 -3.22 -8.17
C LEU A 76 16.70 -4.09 -9.40
N ASP A 77 17.51 -5.13 -9.61
CA ASP A 77 17.35 -6.05 -10.73
C ASP A 77 16.11 -6.95 -10.56
N LYS A 78 15.76 -7.34 -9.33
CA LYS A 78 14.47 -7.99 -9.05
C LYS A 78 13.27 -7.09 -9.38
N GLU A 79 13.35 -5.79 -9.05
CA GLU A 79 12.30 -4.82 -9.39
C GLU A 79 12.18 -4.61 -10.90
N LYS A 80 13.30 -4.62 -11.64
CA LYS A 80 13.29 -4.58 -13.10
C LYS A 80 12.58 -5.80 -13.71
N LEU A 81 12.86 -7.00 -13.19
CA LEU A 81 12.21 -8.23 -13.64
C LEU A 81 10.71 -8.21 -13.34
N ALA A 82 10.32 -7.75 -12.14
CA ALA A 82 8.91 -7.57 -11.78
C ALA A 82 8.19 -6.57 -12.70
N HIS A 83 8.86 -5.46 -13.05
CA HIS A 83 8.30 -4.48 -13.98
C HIS A 83 8.14 -5.05 -15.39
N ALA A 84 9.18 -5.71 -15.93
CA ALA A 84 9.12 -6.39 -17.22
C ALA A 84 7.99 -7.42 -17.28
N PHE A 85 7.85 -8.22 -16.22
CA PHE A 85 6.76 -9.18 -16.05
C PHE A 85 5.37 -8.51 -16.13
N LEU A 86 5.15 -7.44 -15.38
CA LEU A 86 3.88 -6.70 -15.40
C LEU A 86 3.60 -6.04 -16.75
N CYS A 87 4.62 -5.52 -17.43
CA CYS A 87 4.50 -4.96 -18.79
C CYS A 87 4.08 -6.02 -19.81
N LEU A 88 4.55 -7.26 -19.67
CA LEU A 88 4.13 -8.35 -20.54
C LEU A 88 2.68 -8.74 -20.23
N LEU A 89 2.33 -8.90 -18.95
CA LEU A 89 0.97 -9.23 -18.52
C LEU A 89 -0.08 -8.18 -18.94
N SER A 90 0.28 -6.90 -18.99
CA SER A 90 -0.65 -5.84 -19.41
C SER A 90 -0.89 -5.79 -20.92
N ARG A 91 -0.02 -6.41 -21.74
CA ARG A 91 -0.11 -6.43 -23.20
C ARG A 91 -0.71 -7.71 -23.76
N SER A 92 -0.49 -8.83 -23.07
CA SER A 92 -0.88 -10.17 -23.54
C SER A 92 -2.20 -10.60 -22.92
N ASP A 93 -3.24 -10.80 -23.73
CA ASP A 93 -4.56 -11.15 -23.18
C ASP A 93 -4.70 -12.62 -22.76
N MET A 94 -3.88 -13.57 -23.26
CA MET A 94 -4.06 -15.01 -22.93
C MET A 94 -2.80 -15.89 -22.99
N ARG A 95 -1.64 -15.38 -23.43
CA ARG A 95 -0.42 -16.20 -23.53
C ARG A 95 0.31 -16.25 -22.19
N ASN A 96 0.71 -17.44 -21.76
CA ASN A 96 1.57 -17.60 -20.59
C ASN A 96 2.92 -16.90 -20.84
N VAL A 97 3.25 -15.95 -19.98
CA VAL A 97 4.54 -15.23 -20.00
C VAL A 97 5.63 -16.19 -19.53
N THR A 98 6.67 -16.38 -20.33
CA THR A 98 7.81 -17.24 -19.99
C THR A 98 8.96 -16.44 -19.38
N MET A 99 9.89 -17.12 -18.69
CA MET A 99 11.11 -16.45 -18.22
C MET A 99 11.92 -15.85 -19.37
N GLN A 100 11.90 -16.47 -20.56
CA GLN A 100 12.61 -15.95 -21.72
C GLN A 100 12.03 -14.61 -22.19
N ASP A 101 10.71 -14.47 -22.20
CA ASP A 101 10.03 -13.21 -22.53
C ASP A 101 10.41 -12.11 -21.53
N ILE A 102 10.43 -12.44 -20.24
CA ILE A 102 10.78 -11.50 -19.15
C ILE A 102 12.25 -11.08 -19.23
N ILE A 103 13.15 -12.02 -19.49
CA ILE A 103 14.58 -11.74 -19.65
C ILE A 103 14.78 -10.76 -20.81
N LEU A 104 14.16 -11.02 -21.96
CA LEU A 104 14.23 -10.16 -23.14
C LEU A 104 13.70 -8.75 -22.86
N GLU A 105 12.53 -8.63 -22.24
CA GLU A 105 11.92 -7.33 -21.90
C GLU A 105 12.75 -6.57 -20.84
N SER A 106 13.39 -7.28 -19.90
CA SER A 106 14.19 -6.65 -18.83
C SER A 106 15.57 -6.15 -19.28
N GLY A 107 16.11 -6.71 -20.37
CA GLY A 107 17.48 -6.47 -20.84
C GLY A 107 18.59 -6.95 -19.90
N LEU A 108 18.29 -7.80 -18.91
CA LEU A 108 19.27 -8.37 -17.99
C LEU A 108 19.95 -9.62 -18.56
N ASN A 109 21.16 -9.93 -18.07
CA ASN A 109 21.89 -11.11 -18.50
C ASN A 109 21.13 -12.41 -18.11
N PRO A 110 20.81 -13.31 -19.06
CA PRO A 110 20.05 -14.53 -18.79
C PRO A 110 20.63 -15.42 -17.68
N HIS A 111 21.97 -15.56 -17.64
CA HIS A 111 22.65 -16.40 -16.65
C HIS A 111 22.60 -15.81 -15.24
N TYR A 112 22.45 -14.49 -15.12
CA TYR A 112 22.27 -13.82 -13.84
C TYR A 112 20.83 -13.93 -13.34
N VAL A 113 19.85 -13.82 -14.25
CA VAL A 113 18.42 -13.83 -13.90
C VAL A 113 17.99 -15.12 -13.23
N SER A 114 18.51 -16.27 -13.64
CA SER A 114 18.21 -17.57 -13.01
C SER A 114 18.61 -17.62 -11.53
N SER A 115 19.61 -16.83 -11.11
CA SER A 115 19.98 -16.68 -9.69
C SER A 115 19.04 -15.77 -8.89
N LEU A 116 18.17 -15.02 -9.57
CA LEU A 116 17.18 -14.13 -8.96
C LEU A 116 15.80 -14.78 -8.86
N PHE A 117 15.33 -15.35 -9.97
CA PHE A 117 14.03 -16.01 -10.11
C PHE A 117 14.17 -17.19 -11.08
N SER A 118 13.56 -18.33 -10.74
CA SER A 118 13.57 -19.53 -11.56
C SER A 118 12.34 -19.60 -12.48
N THR A 119 11.20 -19.07 -12.01
CA THR A 119 9.93 -19.12 -12.72
C THR A 119 9.20 -17.77 -12.68
N PRO A 120 8.24 -17.51 -13.60
CA PRO A 120 7.39 -16.32 -13.51
C PRO A 120 6.57 -16.28 -12.21
N LEU A 121 6.25 -17.44 -11.63
CA LEU A 121 5.55 -17.54 -10.35
C LEU A 121 6.40 -17.00 -9.19
N ASP A 122 7.73 -17.13 -9.24
CA ASP A 122 8.62 -16.54 -8.23
C ASP A 122 8.55 -15.01 -8.26
N ILE A 123 8.39 -14.42 -9.45
CA ILE A 123 8.23 -12.98 -9.63
C ILE A 123 6.88 -12.52 -9.09
N LEU A 124 5.80 -13.25 -9.41
CA LEU A 124 4.47 -12.99 -8.83
C LEU A 124 4.51 -13.07 -7.30
N THR A 125 5.14 -14.10 -6.75
CA THR A 125 5.33 -14.29 -5.31
C THR A 125 6.13 -13.15 -4.70
N PHE A 126 7.18 -12.67 -5.37
CA PHE A 126 7.95 -11.50 -4.94
C PHE A 126 7.09 -10.24 -4.87
N ILE A 127 6.23 -9.98 -5.86
CA ILE A 127 5.29 -8.86 -5.86
C ILE A 127 4.32 -8.99 -4.68
N ALA A 128 3.73 -10.18 -4.51
CA ALA A 128 2.79 -10.48 -3.43
C ALA A 128 3.40 -10.24 -2.03
N ILE A 129 4.63 -10.73 -1.81
CA ILE A 129 5.35 -10.57 -0.54
C ILE A 129 5.63 -9.09 -0.25
N LYS A 130 5.95 -8.26 -1.25
CA LYS A 130 6.19 -6.83 -1.03
C LYS A 130 4.93 -6.11 -0.56
N ILE A 131 3.80 -6.31 -1.24
CA ILE A 131 2.51 -5.72 -0.84
C ILE A 131 2.14 -6.21 0.57
N GLU A 132 2.35 -7.49 0.84
CA GLU A 132 2.09 -8.07 2.15
C GLU A 132 2.95 -7.47 3.27
N GLN A 133 4.22 -7.20 3.02
CA GLN A 133 5.08 -6.55 4.01
C GLN A 133 4.54 -5.17 4.39
N GLU A 134 4.05 -4.41 3.42
CA GLU A 134 3.43 -3.10 3.66
C GLU A 134 2.12 -3.24 4.46
N ILE A 135 1.28 -4.22 4.12
CA ILE A 135 0.07 -4.54 4.90
C ILE A 135 0.44 -4.93 6.34
N SER A 136 1.42 -5.81 6.53
CA SER A 136 1.88 -6.25 7.85
C SER A 136 2.42 -5.09 8.70
N ILE A 137 3.14 -4.15 8.08
CA ILE A 137 3.60 -2.93 8.76
C ILE A 137 2.40 -2.08 9.17
N ALA A 138 1.45 -1.85 8.26
CA ALA A 138 0.25 -1.06 8.56
C ALA A 138 -0.59 -1.68 9.68
N LEU A 139 -0.75 -3.01 9.70
CA LEU A 139 -1.47 -3.75 10.73
C LEU A 139 -0.83 -3.65 12.12
N LYS A 140 0.47 -3.42 12.25
CA LYS A 140 1.12 -3.25 13.56
C LYS A 140 0.68 -1.97 14.28
N HIS A 141 0.10 -1.02 13.56
CA HIS A 141 -0.28 0.29 14.09
C HIS A 141 -1.77 0.46 14.33
N THR A 142 -2.59 -0.56 14.04
CA THR A 142 -4.04 -0.50 14.26
C THR A 142 -4.44 -1.04 15.63
N THR A 143 -5.47 -0.44 16.21
CA THR A 143 -6.17 -0.93 17.41
C THR A 143 -7.55 -1.49 17.07
N ALA A 144 -7.97 -1.42 15.80
CA ALA A 144 -9.26 -1.95 15.36
C ALA A 144 -9.28 -3.47 15.50
N THR A 145 -10.40 -4.00 15.97
CA THR A 145 -10.64 -5.44 16.14
C THR A 145 -11.63 -5.98 15.12
N ASP A 146 -12.52 -5.14 14.60
CA ASP A 146 -13.48 -5.53 13.57
C ASP A 146 -12.76 -5.76 12.21
N PRO A 147 -12.93 -6.92 11.57
CA PRO A 147 -12.19 -7.28 10.36
C PRO A 147 -12.52 -6.36 9.18
N PHE A 148 -13.76 -5.88 9.06
CA PHE A 148 -14.16 -4.99 7.97
C PHE A 148 -13.64 -3.57 8.19
N ILE A 149 -13.56 -3.10 9.45
CA ILE A 149 -12.90 -1.83 9.79
C ILE A 149 -11.40 -1.93 9.54
N ILE A 150 -10.74 -3.02 9.92
CA ILE A 150 -9.32 -3.26 9.61
C ILE A 150 -9.11 -3.22 8.09
N LEU A 151 -9.94 -3.92 7.32
CA LEU A 151 -9.87 -3.90 5.87
C LEU A 151 -10.00 -2.48 5.34
N ALA A 152 -11.05 -1.76 5.74
CA ALA A 152 -11.37 -0.43 5.22
C ALA A 152 -10.32 0.64 5.60
N ASP A 153 -9.84 0.64 6.84
CA ASP A 153 -8.99 1.71 7.37
C ASP A 153 -7.49 1.45 7.18
N VAL A 154 -7.10 0.18 7.04
CA VAL A 154 -5.69 -0.22 7.01
C VAL A 154 -5.30 -0.83 5.67
N ILE A 155 -6.10 -1.78 5.17
CA ILE A 155 -5.72 -2.59 4.01
C ILE A 155 -6.04 -1.86 2.70
N LEU A 156 -7.26 -1.30 2.54
CA LEU A 156 -7.65 -0.61 1.30
C LEU A 156 -6.69 0.54 0.92
N PRO A 157 -6.20 1.40 1.83
CA PRO A 157 -5.23 2.43 1.49
C PRO A 157 -3.91 1.88 0.94
N VAL A 158 -3.42 0.76 1.50
CA VAL A 158 -2.19 0.10 1.01
C VAL A 158 -2.43 -0.48 -0.39
N LEU A 159 -3.54 -1.19 -0.58
CA LEU A 159 -3.90 -1.75 -1.89
C LEU A 159 -4.04 -0.65 -2.96
N TYR A 160 -4.62 0.50 -2.60
CA TYR A 160 -4.78 1.63 -3.52
C TYR A 160 -3.44 2.18 -4.02
N GLN A 161 -2.39 2.20 -3.18
CA GLN A 161 -1.05 2.61 -3.61
C GLN A 161 -0.46 1.70 -4.70
N HIS A 162 -0.93 0.45 -4.76
CA HIS A 162 -0.53 -0.55 -5.75
C HIS A 162 -1.61 -0.81 -6.81
N CYS A 163 -2.59 0.08 -6.96
CA CYS A 163 -3.78 -0.15 -7.80
C CYS A 163 -3.44 -0.51 -9.25
N HIS A 164 -2.42 0.10 -9.86
CA HIS A 164 -1.98 -0.24 -11.22
C HIS A 164 -1.48 -1.68 -11.33
N VAL A 165 -0.67 -2.12 -10.37
CA VAL A 165 -0.15 -3.50 -10.31
C VAL A 165 -1.29 -4.47 -10.08
N LEU A 166 -2.13 -4.18 -9.07
CA LEU A 166 -3.26 -5.03 -8.71
C LEU A 166 -4.30 -5.14 -9.82
N LYS A 167 -4.57 -4.05 -10.56
CA LYS A 167 -5.45 -4.07 -11.72
C LYS A 167 -4.96 -5.06 -12.77
N ILE A 168 -3.64 -5.15 -13.02
CA ILE A 168 -3.06 -6.15 -13.91
C ILE A 168 -3.26 -7.56 -13.34
N LEU A 169 -2.98 -7.78 -12.06
CA LEU A 169 -3.10 -9.11 -11.43
C LEU A 169 -4.55 -9.60 -11.29
N TYR A 170 -5.52 -8.68 -11.17
CA TYR A 170 -6.95 -8.99 -11.16
C TYR A 170 -7.56 -9.08 -12.58
N SER A 171 -6.83 -8.68 -13.62
CA SER A 171 -7.29 -8.80 -15.01
C SER A 171 -7.23 -10.25 -15.49
N LYS A 172 -7.93 -10.58 -16.58
CA LYS A 172 -8.09 -11.94 -17.13
C LYS A 172 -6.82 -12.52 -17.79
N ASN A 173 -5.67 -12.43 -17.15
CA ASN A 173 -4.44 -13.12 -17.54
C ASN A 173 -4.21 -14.36 -16.68
N TYR A 174 -3.26 -15.21 -17.08
CA TYR A 174 -2.96 -16.45 -16.35
C TYR A 174 -2.50 -16.22 -14.90
N ALA A 175 -1.84 -15.09 -14.62
CA ALA A 175 -1.36 -14.77 -13.28
C ALA A 175 -2.50 -14.51 -12.29
N ASN A 176 -3.72 -14.21 -12.79
CA ASN A 176 -4.89 -14.05 -11.95
C ASN A 176 -5.23 -15.31 -11.15
N GLY A 177 -5.15 -16.50 -11.76
CA GLY A 177 -5.45 -17.75 -11.05
C GLY A 177 -4.51 -17.97 -9.88
N GLU A 178 -3.20 -17.84 -10.12
CA GLU A 178 -2.16 -17.95 -9.09
C GLU A 178 -2.29 -16.87 -8.01
N TRP A 179 -2.61 -15.64 -8.42
CA TRP A 179 -2.85 -14.51 -7.52
C TRP A 179 -4.06 -14.75 -6.61
N MET A 180 -5.19 -15.16 -7.17
CA MET A 180 -6.40 -15.48 -6.41
C MET A 180 -6.17 -16.66 -5.46
N HIS A 181 -5.48 -17.70 -5.91
CA HIS A 181 -5.12 -18.83 -5.05
C HIS A 181 -4.26 -18.39 -3.85
N PHE A 182 -3.24 -17.56 -4.08
CA PHE A 182 -2.41 -16.99 -3.02
C PHE A 182 -3.25 -16.21 -1.98
N LEU A 183 -4.14 -15.34 -2.45
CA LEU A 183 -5.00 -14.53 -1.59
C LEU A 183 -5.96 -15.39 -0.77
N GLU A 184 -6.66 -16.33 -1.39
CA GLU A 184 -7.62 -17.21 -0.71
C GLU A 184 -6.94 -17.99 0.41
N GLN A 185 -5.83 -18.67 0.11
CA GLN A 185 -5.09 -19.48 1.11
C GLN A 185 -4.65 -18.64 2.32
N LYS A 186 -4.26 -17.39 2.08
CA LYS A 186 -3.80 -16.50 3.12
C LYS A 186 -4.95 -15.95 3.96
N TYR A 187 -5.98 -15.40 3.32
CA TYR A 187 -7.03 -14.68 4.03
C TYR A 187 -8.08 -15.60 4.64
N ILE A 188 -8.23 -16.85 4.17
CA ILE A 188 -8.98 -17.89 4.90
C ILE A 188 -8.40 -18.07 6.31
N LYS A 189 -7.07 -18.18 6.44
CA LYS A 189 -6.41 -18.33 7.75
C LYS A 189 -6.65 -17.12 8.65
N TRP A 190 -6.59 -15.92 8.09
CA TRP A 190 -6.82 -14.69 8.83
C TRP A 190 -8.28 -14.51 9.27
N VAL A 191 -9.25 -14.89 8.43
CA VAL A 191 -10.69 -14.77 8.72
C VAL A 191 -11.19 -15.84 9.69
N THR A 192 -10.56 -17.02 9.71
CA THR A 192 -11.00 -18.18 10.50
C THR A 192 -11.34 -17.86 11.97
N PRO A 193 -10.52 -17.11 12.74
CA PRO A 193 -10.82 -16.80 14.14
C PRO A 193 -12.12 -16.00 14.34
N PHE A 194 -12.54 -15.19 13.37
CA PHE A 194 -13.78 -14.41 13.45
C PHE A 194 -15.04 -15.28 13.36
N PHE A 195 -14.89 -16.54 12.93
CA PHE A 195 -15.96 -17.53 12.84
C PHE A 195 -15.95 -18.54 14.00
N ASN A 196 -15.20 -18.30 15.08
CA ASN A 196 -15.13 -19.23 16.22
C ASN A 196 -16.47 -19.43 16.92
N ASN A 197 -17.35 -18.42 16.90
CA ASN A 197 -18.69 -18.48 17.50
C ASN A 197 -19.79 -18.79 16.46
N TYR A 198 -19.44 -19.34 15.30
CA TYR A 198 -20.39 -19.68 14.25
C TYR A 198 -21.34 -20.79 14.70
N CYS A 199 -22.64 -20.47 14.83
CA CYS A 199 -23.67 -21.40 15.27
C CYS A 199 -24.18 -22.25 14.08
N ILE A 200 -23.89 -23.55 14.10
CA ILE A 200 -24.25 -24.47 13.00
C ILE A 200 -25.76 -24.79 13.00
N GLU A 201 -26.40 -24.85 14.17
CA GLU A 201 -27.79 -25.30 14.32
C GLU A 201 -28.81 -24.46 13.54
N ASN A 202 -28.51 -23.16 13.34
CA ASN A 202 -29.38 -22.23 12.64
C ASN A 202 -28.79 -21.73 11.30
N ALA A 203 -27.67 -22.30 10.87
CA ALA A 203 -26.95 -21.82 9.69
C ALA A 203 -27.33 -22.59 8.42
N PRO A 204 -27.51 -21.91 7.28
CA PRO A 204 -27.84 -22.56 6.01
C PRO A 204 -26.66 -23.36 5.41
N VAL A 205 -25.44 -23.15 5.91
CA VAL A 205 -24.20 -23.71 5.35
C VAL A 205 -23.18 -24.01 6.46
N SER A 206 -22.18 -24.85 6.14
CA SER A 206 -21.11 -25.19 7.07
C SER A 206 -20.22 -23.98 7.41
N ARG A 207 -19.55 -24.04 8.57
CA ARG A 207 -18.58 -23.01 8.98
C ARG A 207 -17.48 -22.80 7.94
N LEU A 208 -16.97 -23.89 7.34
CA LEU A 208 -15.93 -23.83 6.30
C LEU A 208 -16.44 -23.09 5.06
N PHE A 209 -17.63 -23.44 4.60
CA PHE A 209 -18.26 -22.78 3.45
C PHE A 209 -18.47 -21.29 3.72
N ALA A 210 -18.95 -20.92 4.93
CA ALA A 210 -19.16 -19.53 5.30
C ALA A 210 -17.85 -18.71 5.30
N ILE A 211 -16.74 -19.28 5.79
CA ILE A 211 -15.42 -18.64 5.77
C ILE A 211 -14.95 -18.44 4.32
N GLU A 212 -14.98 -19.49 3.51
CA GLU A 212 -14.56 -19.42 2.10
C GLU A 212 -15.39 -18.41 1.31
N LEU A 213 -16.72 -18.44 1.48
CA LEU A 213 -17.63 -17.51 0.83
C LEU A 213 -17.34 -16.07 1.26
N SER A 214 -17.12 -15.82 2.55
CA SER A 214 -16.84 -14.48 3.08
C SER A 214 -15.56 -13.90 2.49
N VAL A 215 -14.50 -14.71 2.38
CA VAL A 215 -13.25 -14.32 1.72
C VAL A 215 -13.49 -14.03 0.24
N LYS A 216 -14.18 -14.91 -0.49
CA LYS A 216 -14.46 -14.74 -1.93
C LYS A 216 -15.30 -13.50 -2.21
N MET A 217 -16.35 -13.24 -1.44
CA MET A 217 -17.17 -12.04 -1.56
C MET A 217 -16.36 -10.77 -1.27
N THR A 218 -15.57 -10.77 -0.20
CA THR A 218 -14.73 -9.61 0.16
C THR A 218 -13.69 -9.32 -0.92
N LEU A 219 -12.99 -10.36 -1.41
CA LEU A 219 -12.03 -10.23 -2.51
C LEU A 219 -12.72 -9.74 -3.79
N SER A 220 -13.95 -10.17 -4.05
CA SER A 220 -14.72 -9.71 -5.22
C SER A 220 -15.08 -8.23 -5.14
N ILE A 221 -15.46 -7.72 -3.96
CA ILE A 221 -15.70 -6.27 -3.75
C ILE A 221 -14.40 -5.49 -4.01
N ILE A 222 -13.29 -5.94 -3.41
CA ILE A 222 -11.99 -5.25 -3.51
C ILE A 222 -11.46 -5.28 -4.95
N SER A 223 -11.52 -6.42 -5.63
CA SER A 223 -11.05 -6.56 -7.00
C SER A 223 -11.92 -5.74 -7.96
N THR A 224 -13.24 -5.72 -7.77
CA THR A 224 -14.17 -4.92 -8.58
C THR A 224 -13.85 -3.43 -8.45
N TRP A 225 -13.57 -2.94 -7.23
CA TRP A 225 -13.15 -1.56 -7.01
C TRP A 225 -11.80 -1.24 -7.66
N LEU A 226 -10.76 -2.05 -7.41
CA LEU A 226 -9.40 -1.79 -7.91
C LEU A 226 -9.29 -1.87 -9.44
N THR A 227 -10.17 -2.64 -10.09
CA THR A 227 -10.15 -2.81 -11.55
C THR A 227 -10.92 -1.74 -12.31
N GLN A 228 -11.62 -0.83 -11.61
CA GLN A 228 -12.27 0.32 -12.25
C GLN A 228 -11.29 1.15 -13.09
N PRO A 229 -11.76 1.87 -14.14
CA PRO A 229 -10.92 2.78 -14.90
C PRO A 229 -10.20 3.78 -14.01
N ILE A 230 -10.94 4.37 -13.06
CA ILE A 230 -10.45 5.30 -12.04
C ILE A 230 -11.12 4.89 -10.72
N PRO A 231 -10.45 4.09 -9.88
CA PRO A 231 -11.00 3.69 -8.58
C PRO A 231 -11.17 4.89 -7.65
N GLU A 232 -12.30 4.93 -6.94
CA GLU A 232 -12.55 5.92 -5.88
C GLU A 232 -11.41 5.95 -4.85
N SER A 233 -11.17 7.12 -4.23
CA SER A 233 -10.15 7.22 -3.17
C SER A 233 -10.50 6.30 -1.99
N PRO A 234 -9.49 5.83 -1.22
CA PRO A 234 -9.75 4.97 -0.06
C PRO A 234 -10.73 5.57 0.94
N GLU A 235 -10.70 6.88 1.17
CA GLU A 235 -11.59 7.57 2.11
C GLU A 235 -13.05 7.54 1.64
N THR A 236 -13.27 7.70 0.33
CA THR A 236 -14.60 7.65 -0.27
C THR A 236 -15.10 6.21 -0.30
N PHE A 237 -14.28 5.31 -0.85
CA PHE A 237 -14.65 3.91 -1.00
C PHE A 237 -14.82 3.19 0.33
N ARG A 238 -14.15 3.63 1.41
CA ARG A 238 -14.36 3.12 2.77
C ARG A 238 -15.85 3.08 3.15
N VAL A 239 -16.59 4.16 2.86
CA VAL A 239 -18.03 4.25 3.20
C VAL A 239 -18.81 3.22 2.39
N HIS A 240 -18.57 3.17 1.08
CA HIS A 240 -19.21 2.23 0.16
C HIS A 240 -18.88 0.77 0.52
N PHE A 241 -17.62 0.47 0.82
CA PHE A 241 -17.15 -0.86 1.21
C PHE A 241 -17.88 -1.37 2.46
N LEU A 242 -17.94 -0.57 3.53
CA LEU A 242 -18.61 -0.96 4.77
C LEU A 242 -20.13 -1.09 4.63
N GLN A 243 -20.72 -0.41 3.65
CA GLN A 243 -22.13 -0.58 3.30
C GLN A 243 -22.34 -1.88 2.51
N LEU A 244 -21.52 -2.12 1.47
CA LEU A 244 -21.58 -3.31 0.63
C LEU A 244 -21.39 -4.60 1.43
N THR A 245 -20.56 -4.60 2.48
CA THR A 245 -20.36 -5.78 3.34
C THR A 245 -21.58 -6.14 4.19
N LYS A 246 -22.59 -5.27 4.26
CA LYS A 246 -23.82 -5.45 5.04
C LYS A 246 -25.07 -5.65 4.17
N MET A 247 -24.96 -5.42 2.86
CA MET A 247 -26.08 -5.50 1.94
C MET A 247 -26.23 -6.91 1.38
N SER A 248 -27.48 -7.34 1.20
CA SER A 248 -27.77 -8.51 0.39
C SER A 248 -27.65 -8.19 -1.10
N ILE A 249 -27.50 -9.22 -1.94
CA ILE A 249 -27.51 -9.06 -3.41
C ILE A 249 -28.84 -8.44 -3.87
N THR A 250 -29.95 -8.76 -3.21
CA THR A 250 -31.26 -8.17 -3.49
C THR A 250 -31.32 -6.68 -3.16
N ASP A 251 -30.67 -6.25 -2.08
CA ASP A 251 -30.60 -4.82 -1.74
C ASP A 251 -29.78 -4.06 -2.79
N ILE A 252 -28.67 -4.65 -3.26
CA ILE A 252 -27.81 -4.04 -4.30
C ILE A 252 -28.57 -3.90 -5.62
N ALA A 253 -29.34 -4.92 -6.00
CA ALA A 253 -30.11 -4.92 -7.24
C ALA A 253 -31.29 -3.92 -7.25
N ALA A 254 -31.69 -3.41 -6.08
CA ALA A 254 -32.83 -2.51 -5.93
C ALA A 254 -32.43 -1.02 -5.80
N LEU A 255 -31.14 -0.70 -5.78
CA LEU A 255 -30.60 0.67 -5.80
C LEU A 255 -30.53 1.24 -7.22
#